data_AF-A0A7X6TS96-F1
#
_entry.id   AF-A0A7X6TS96-F1
#
_cell.length_a   1.000
_cell.length_b   1.000
_cell.length_c   1.000
_cell.angle_alpha   90.00
_cell.angle_beta   90.00
_cell.angle_gamma   90.00
#
_symmetry.space_group_name_H-M   'P 1'
#
loop_
_entity.id
_entity.type
_entity.pdbx_description
1 polymer ?
#
loop_
_entity_poly.entity_id
_entity_poly.type
_entity_poly.pdbx_seq_one_letter_code
_entity_poly.pdbx_strand_id
1 'polypeptide(L)'
;MRETISNYTVFDVETPNSKNDSICSIGIVRVEDDKVVYSNHFYVDPEDRFDYFNTQLHGINSSMVRGQRKFPGLWEEISTYFLDQVVIAHNANFDLKVLSKCFINHDIDVPNFYNACTLKLSRRWVGELSHHKLDDMCRHFSVRLQNHHNALDDALACQGVFECLKGLYGSSYDDVEVYNMREPYVKKVDKPVLAKSLHELTGLLEGMAADGFFDGLERVRLRKWMETHKRYVRSQPYKEILPWLNEILIQGRVAKEDIDRLRKYSHNMEGALVYGRNTQSIQELKGLIEGIECNQIISKDEFVCLWQWLTKNSHLAGDYSYDLVLKQMKEFNKKEFLNPNEEKILLEVFRKVINPVVKNQECEKDFTGKKVCLTGNFARGSKSEVALEIEACGGTVTKTVTLSTDILIVGAEGDPKWSYGNYGGKVKRAMEIQAKGNSIKIVSEEDYYKSRD
;
A
#
# COMPACT_ATOMS: atom_id res chain seq x y z
N MET A 1 -51.41 -1.10 9.59
CA MET A 1 -50.69 -0.23 8.65
C MET A 1 -49.29 -0.79 8.51
N ARG A 2 -48.74 -0.91 7.29
CA ARG A 2 -47.31 -1.24 7.14
C ARG A 2 -46.51 -0.05 7.67
N GLU A 3 -45.49 -0.31 8.48
CA GLU A 3 -44.58 0.74 8.95
C GLU A 3 -43.88 1.38 7.74
N THR A 4 -43.96 2.70 7.66
CA THR A 4 -43.40 3.51 6.57
C THR A 4 -42.01 4.00 6.99
N ILE A 5 -41.07 4.06 6.05
CA ILE A 5 -39.72 4.53 6.32
C ILE A 5 -39.75 6.06 6.38
N SER A 6 -39.70 6.64 7.57
CA SER A 6 -39.69 8.10 7.81
C SER A 6 -38.34 8.66 8.27
N ASN A 7 -37.44 7.77 8.72
CA ASN A 7 -36.10 8.12 9.20
C ASN A 7 -35.07 7.34 8.36
N TYR A 8 -34.27 8.06 7.57
CA TYR A 8 -33.32 7.45 6.66
C TYR A 8 -32.22 8.44 6.25
N THR A 9 -31.15 7.93 5.65
CA THR A 9 -30.08 8.76 5.06
C THR A 9 -29.97 8.46 3.58
N VAL A 10 -30.02 9.48 2.74
CA VAL A 10 -29.74 9.36 1.31
C VAL A 10 -28.28 9.75 1.06
N PHE A 11 -27.61 9.02 0.19
CA PHE A 11 -26.24 9.35 -0.19
C PHE A 11 -25.95 8.98 -1.65
N ASP A 12 -24.89 9.60 -2.17
CA ASP A 12 -24.32 9.35 -3.49
C ASP A 12 -22.81 9.60 -3.43
N VAL A 13 -22.02 8.89 -4.25
CA VAL A 13 -20.56 8.99 -4.25
C VAL A 13 -19.99 9.17 -5.65
N GLU A 14 -18.93 9.99 -5.75
CA GLU A 14 -18.16 10.14 -6.99
C GLU A 14 -16.80 9.47 -6.87
N THR A 15 -16.38 8.75 -7.91
CA THR A 15 -15.11 7.99 -7.93
C THR A 15 -14.06 8.69 -8.79
N PRO A 16 -12.78 8.76 -8.35
CA PRO A 16 -11.74 9.46 -9.11
C PRO A 16 -11.35 8.71 -10.38
N ASN A 17 -11.57 7.39 -10.44
CA ASN A 17 -11.11 6.55 -11.53
C ASN A 17 -11.93 5.26 -11.69
N SER A 18 -11.71 4.60 -12.83
CA SER A 18 -12.44 3.40 -13.29
C SER A 18 -12.30 2.15 -12.39
N LYS A 19 -11.39 2.12 -11.41
CA LYS A 19 -11.30 1.00 -10.46
C LYS A 19 -12.51 0.95 -9.52
N ASN A 20 -13.15 2.11 -9.29
CA ASN A 20 -14.29 2.27 -8.39
C ASN A 20 -14.03 1.64 -7.01
N ASP A 21 -12.87 1.95 -6.43
CA ASP A 21 -12.40 1.43 -5.14
C ASP A 21 -11.90 2.51 -4.17
N SER A 22 -12.14 3.77 -4.52
CA SER A 22 -11.96 4.98 -3.71
C SER A 22 -13.04 6.00 -4.11
N ILE A 23 -13.28 7.00 -3.25
CA ILE A 23 -14.19 8.11 -3.52
C ILE A 23 -13.42 9.44 -3.51
N CYS A 24 -13.83 10.38 -4.35
CA CYS A 24 -13.34 11.76 -4.32
C CYS A 24 -14.40 12.77 -3.84
N SER A 25 -15.66 12.36 -3.79
CA SER A 25 -16.75 13.11 -3.14
C SER A 25 -17.84 12.17 -2.61
N ILE A 26 -18.56 12.63 -1.60
CA ILE A 26 -19.79 12.02 -1.07
C ILE A 26 -20.80 13.11 -0.68
N GLY A 27 -22.05 12.93 -1.11
CA GLY A 27 -23.19 13.73 -0.70
C GLY A 27 -24.04 12.96 0.32
N ILE A 28 -24.50 13.64 1.37
CA ILE A 28 -25.32 13.03 2.43
C ILE A 28 -26.54 13.91 2.67
N VAL A 29 -27.72 13.30 2.78
CA VAL A 29 -28.99 13.93 3.14
C VAL A 29 -29.66 13.08 4.22
N ARG A 30 -29.77 13.61 5.43
CA ARG A 30 -30.47 12.96 6.55
C ARG A 30 -31.90 13.44 6.62
N VAL A 31 -32.83 12.49 6.65
CA VAL A 31 -34.26 12.72 6.81
C VAL A 31 -34.72 12.14 8.13
N GLU A 32 -35.44 12.95 8.91
CA GLU A 32 -36.09 12.55 10.16
C GLU A 32 -37.53 13.03 10.17
N ASP A 33 -38.45 12.14 10.50
CA ASP A 33 -39.90 12.38 10.44
C ASP A 33 -40.34 13.05 9.13
N ASP A 34 -39.86 12.50 8.00
CA ASP A 34 -40.12 12.97 6.63
C ASP A 34 -39.59 14.39 6.32
N LYS A 35 -38.69 14.93 7.14
CA LYS A 35 -38.06 16.24 6.94
C LYS A 35 -36.55 16.10 6.79
N VAL A 36 -35.98 16.79 5.81
CA VAL A 36 -34.52 16.93 5.72
C VAL A 36 -34.03 17.74 6.92
N VAL A 37 -33.26 17.11 7.79
CA VAL A 37 -32.67 17.75 8.99
C VAL A 37 -31.20 18.07 8.84
N TYR A 38 -30.51 17.42 7.88
CA TYR A 38 -29.12 17.69 7.57
C TYR A 38 -28.82 17.33 6.11
N SER A 39 -27.98 18.13 5.47
CA SER A 39 -27.47 17.84 4.14
C SER A 39 -26.10 18.45 3.96
N ASN A 40 -25.13 17.70 3.46
CA ASN A 40 -23.78 18.22 3.24
C ASN A 40 -23.04 17.49 2.11
N HIS A 41 -22.08 18.20 1.50
CA HIS A 41 -21.19 17.70 0.46
C HIS A 41 -19.77 17.65 1.00
N PHE A 42 -19.08 16.53 0.84
CA PHE A 42 -17.70 16.36 1.27
C PHE A 42 -16.80 16.04 0.08
N TYR A 43 -15.68 16.76 -0.04
CA TYR A 43 -14.55 16.30 -0.84
C TYR A 43 -13.70 15.33 -0.01
N VAL A 44 -13.13 14.34 -0.69
CA VAL A 44 -12.30 13.30 -0.07
C VAL A 44 -11.00 13.18 -0.85
N ASP A 45 -9.86 13.16 -0.15
CA ASP A 45 -8.60 12.78 -0.79
C ASP A 45 -8.60 11.25 -1.02
N PRO A 46 -8.68 10.77 -2.27
CA PRO A 46 -8.75 9.34 -2.55
C PRO A 46 -7.42 8.61 -2.41
N GLU A 47 -6.29 9.35 -2.27
CA GLU A 47 -4.94 8.79 -2.34
C GLU A 47 -4.68 7.95 -3.61
N ASP A 48 -5.39 8.24 -4.70
CA ASP A 48 -5.30 7.55 -5.99
C ASP A 48 -5.30 8.56 -7.15
N ARG A 49 -4.97 8.07 -8.34
CA ARG A 49 -5.01 8.85 -9.58
C ARG A 49 -6.45 9.21 -9.96
N PHE A 50 -6.57 10.26 -10.76
CA PHE A 50 -7.82 10.64 -11.42
C PHE A 50 -7.77 10.22 -12.90
N ASP A 51 -8.76 9.45 -13.36
CA ASP A 51 -8.94 9.16 -14.78
C ASP A 51 -9.67 10.33 -15.46
N TYR A 52 -9.32 10.61 -16.72
CA TYR A 52 -9.89 11.74 -17.47
C TYR A 52 -11.42 11.65 -17.59
N PHE A 53 -11.96 10.46 -17.86
CA PHE A 53 -13.39 10.26 -18.03
C PHE A 53 -14.19 10.62 -16.76
N ASN A 54 -13.75 10.13 -15.58
CA ASN A 54 -14.37 10.46 -14.30
C ASN A 54 -14.33 11.97 -14.03
N THR A 55 -13.15 12.57 -14.18
CA THR A 55 -12.95 14.02 -14.00
C THR A 55 -13.87 14.84 -14.90
N GLN A 56 -14.09 14.42 -16.15
CA GLN A 56 -15.02 15.08 -17.07
C GLN A 56 -16.49 14.91 -16.67
N LEU A 57 -16.83 13.80 -16.03
CA LEU A 57 -18.20 13.48 -15.63
C LEU A 57 -18.68 14.37 -14.48
N HIS A 58 -17.91 14.44 -13.38
CA HIS A 58 -18.29 15.14 -12.15
C HIS A 58 -17.51 16.45 -11.91
N GLY A 59 -16.49 16.76 -12.72
CA GLY A 59 -15.70 18.00 -12.65
C GLY A 59 -14.65 18.07 -11.52
N ILE A 60 -14.49 17.00 -10.73
CA ILE A 60 -13.58 16.96 -9.58
C ILE A 60 -12.21 16.46 -10.03
N ASN A 61 -11.17 17.21 -9.70
CA ASN A 61 -9.78 16.85 -10.01
C ASN A 61 -8.89 16.84 -8.75
N SER A 62 -7.65 16.35 -8.90
CA SER A 62 -6.70 16.19 -7.80
C SER A 62 -6.35 17.50 -7.07
N SER A 63 -6.53 18.67 -7.69
CA SER A 63 -6.27 19.96 -7.01
C SER A 63 -7.37 20.33 -6.02
N MET A 64 -8.62 19.93 -6.29
CA MET A 64 -9.78 20.25 -5.43
C MET A 64 -9.81 19.42 -4.15
N VAL A 65 -9.31 18.18 -4.22
CA VAL A 65 -9.29 17.24 -3.09
C VAL A 65 -7.99 17.31 -2.30
N ARG A 66 -7.00 18.09 -2.75
CA ARG A 66 -5.72 18.23 -2.07
C ARG A 66 -5.92 18.83 -0.68
N GLY A 67 -5.42 18.14 0.34
CA GLY A 67 -5.53 18.58 1.73
C GLY A 67 -6.88 18.31 2.38
N GLN A 68 -7.82 17.69 1.66
CA GLN A 68 -9.07 17.20 2.23
C GLN A 68 -8.82 15.95 3.09
N ARG A 69 -9.83 15.57 3.88
CA ARG A 69 -9.76 14.34 4.68
C ARG A 69 -9.66 13.12 3.76
N LYS A 70 -8.85 12.15 4.19
CA LYS A 70 -8.86 10.78 3.63
C LYS A 70 -10.10 10.04 4.14
N PHE A 71 -10.46 8.96 3.46
CA PHE A 71 -11.67 8.20 3.78
C PHE A 71 -11.82 7.82 5.27
N PRO A 72 -10.79 7.30 5.99
CA PRO A 72 -10.95 6.95 7.41
C PRO A 72 -11.35 8.13 8.29
N GLY A 73 -10.70 9.29 8.10
CA GLY A 73 -10.98 10.50 8.88
C GLY A 73 -12.32 11.14 8.53
N LEU A 74 -12.80 10.98 7.29
CA LEU A 74 -14.16 11.36 6.94
C LEU A 74 -15.19 10.39 7.54
N TRP A 75 -14.92 9.08 7.49
CA TRP A 75 -15.83 8.07 8.03
C TRP A 75 -16.08 8.24 9.53
N GLU A 76 -15.05 8.60 10.31
CA GLU A 76 -15.20 8.95 11.73
C GLU A 76 -16.26 10.05 11.96
N GLU A 77 -16.35 11.02 11.07
CA GLU A 77 -17.32 12.12 11.13
C GLU A 77 -18.73 11.71 10.66
N ILE A 78 -18.83 10.92 9.59
CA ILE A 78 -20.13 10.67 8.93
C ILE A 78 -20.78 9.33 9.30
N SER A 79 -20.06 8.43 9.99
CA SER A 79 -20.52 7.05 10.26
C SER A 79 -21.89 6.98 10.93
N THR A 80 -22.23 7.94 11.78
CA THR A 80 -23.53 8.02 12.48
C THR A 80 -24.73 8.21 11.56
N TYR A 81 -24.52 8.60 10.29
CA TYR A 81 -25.59 8.69 9.29
C TYR A 81 -25.82 7.37 8.52
N PHE A 82 -24.94 6.39 8.69
CA PHE A 82 -24.99 5.12 7.96
C PHE A 82 -25.25 3.92 8.88
N LEU A 83 -24.74 3.95 10.10
CA LEU A 83 -24.88 2.86 11.06
C LEU A 83 -26.30 2.84 11.68
N ASP A 84 -26.79 1.63 11.94
CA ASP A 84 -28.05 1.34 12.64
C ASP A 84 -29.31 2.04 12.08
N GLN A 85 -29.32 2.34 10.78
CA GLN A 85 -30.45 3.00 10.11
C GLN A 85 -30.55 2.60 8.63
N VAL A 86 -31.66 2.99 8.00
CA VAL A 86 -31.87 2.78 6.56
C VAL A 86 -31.08 3.82 5.76
N VAL A 87 -30.26 3.35 4.83
CA VAL A 87 -29.61 4.18 3.81
C VAL A 87 -30.28 4.02 2.45
N ILE A 88 -30.33 5.08 1.66
CA ILE A 88 -31.01 5.11 0.37
C ILE A 88 -30.06 5.67 -0.68
N ALA A 89 -30.01 5.04 -1.85
CA ALA A 89 -29.23 5.53 -2.99
C ALA A 89 -29.87 5.10 -4.31
N HIS A 90 -29.60 5.86 -5.37
CA HIS A 90 -30.09 5.55 -6.71
C HIS A 90 -29.11 4.63 -7.40
N ASN A 91 -29.39 3.32 -7.35
CA ASN A 91 -28.44 2.22 -7.62
C ASN A 91 -27.53 1.87 -6.43
N ALA A 92 -28.09 1.80 -5.23
CA ALA A 92 -27.37 1.53 -3.97
C ALA A 92 -26.33 0.39 -4.02
N ASN A 93 -26.51 -0.64 -4.85
CA ASN A 93 -25.51 -1.70 -5.00
C ASN A 93 -24.16 -1.20 -5.55
N PHE A 94 -24.17 -0.17 -6.41
CA PHE A 94 -22.96 0.48 -6.90
C PHE A 94 -22.27 1.26 -5.78
N ASP A 95 -22.97 2.21 -5.16
CA ASP A 95 -22.41 3.11 -4.14
C ASP A 95 -21.91 2.34 -2.92
N LEU A 96 -22.70 1.38 -2.42
CA LEU A 96 -22.29 0.53 -1.30
C LEU A 96 -21.10 -0.37 -1.66
N LYS A 97 -20.98 -0.80 -2.92
CA LYS A 97 -19.78 -1.53 -3.38
C LYS A 97 -18.55 -0.65 -3.38
N VAL A 98 -18.67 0.61 -3.80
CA VAL A 98 -17.57 1.59 -3.75
C VAL A 98 -17.17 1.88 -2.30
N LEU A 99 -18.12 2.20 -1.43
CA LEU A 99 -17.85 2.43 0.00
C LEU A 99 -17.20 1.22 0.66
N SER A 100 -17.74 0.02 0.43
CA SER A 100 -17.19 -1.23 0.97
C SER A 100 -15.74 -1.48 0.51
N LYS A 101 -15.39 -1.12 -0.73
CA LYS A 101 -14.00 -1.16 -1.20
C LYS A 101 -13.12 -0.10 -0.52
N CYS A 102 -13.65 1.08 -0.22
CA CYS A 102 -12.94 2.09 0.57
C CYS A 102 -12.56 1.52 1.94
N PHE A 103 -13.51 0.93 2.68
CA PHE A 103 -13.23 0.25 3.95
C PHE A 103 -12.13 -0.81 3.81
N ILE A 104 -12.26 -1.69 2.83
CA ILE A 104 -11.27 -2.76 2.59
C ILE A 104 -9.89 -2.19 2.24
N ASN A 105 -9.82 -1.11 1.46
CA ASN A 105 -8.56 -0.48 1.07
C ASN A 105 -7.84 0.21 2.21
N HIS A 106 -8.58 0.60 3.26
CA HIS A 106 -8.05 1.18 4.49
C HIS A 106 -7.96 0.18 5.65
N ASP A 107 -8.11 -1.13 5.39
CA ASP A 107 -8.07 -2.19 6.40
C ASP A 107 -9.11 -1.99 7.54
N ILE A 108 -10.25 -1.40 7.20
CA ILE A 108 -11.40 -1.20 8.09
C ILE A 108 -12.44 -2.31 7.81
N ASP A 109 -13.10 -2.78 8.86
CA ASP A 109 -14.21 -3.72 8.72
C ASP A 109 -15.42 -3.04 8.05
N VAL A 110 -16.00 -3.73 7.07
CA VAL A 110 -17.18 -3.24 6.36
C VAL A 110 -18.39 -3.40 7.29
N PRO A 111 -19.09 -2.32 7.67
CA PRO A 111 -20.28 -2.43 8.49
C PRO A 111 -21.45 -3.04 7.69
N ASN A 112 -22.45 -3.55 8.40
CA ASN A 112 -23.70 -3.94 7.77
C ASN A 112 -24.48 -2.70 7.36
N PHE A 113 -24.92 -2.64 6.10
CA PHE A 113 -25.80 -1.57 5.62
C PHE A 113 -27.21 -2.10 5.39
N TYR A 114 -28.20 -1.44 5.97
CA TYR A 114 -29.62 -1.67 5.68
C TYR A 114 -30.03 -0.66 4.61
N ASN A 115 -30.36 -1.11 3.40
CA ASN A 115 -30.51 -0.21 2.26
C ASN A 115 -31.82 -0.38 1.49
N ALA A 116 -32.37 0.71 1.00
CA ALA A 116 -33.40 0.73 -0.04
C ALA A 116 -32.84 1.38 -1.32
N CYS A 117 -33.21 0.84 -2.49
CA CYS A 117 -32.64 1.29 -3.77
C CYS A 117 -33.73 1.88 -4.67
N THR A 118 -33.70 3.20 -4.89
CA THR A 118 -34.74 3.89 -5.67
C THR A 118 -34.82 3.39 -7.11
N LEU A 119 -33.70 2.97 -7.71
CA LEU A 119 -33.67 2.32 -9.03
C LEU A 119 -34.43 0.99 -9.06
N LYS A 120 -34.35 0.18 -8.00
CA LYS A 120 -35.10 -1.08 -7.90
C LYS A 120 -36.59 -0.80 -7.70
N LEU A 121 -36.91 0.15 -6.82
CA LEU A 121 -38.29 0.55 -6.53
C LEU A 121 -38.96 1.13 -7.78
N SER A 122 -38.28 2.03 -8.49
CA SER A 122 -38.82 2.64 -9.71
C SER A 122 -39.06 1.60 -10.80
N ARG A 123 -38.14 0.65 -11.02
CA ARG A 123 -38.34 -0.45 -11.99
C ARG A 123 -39.51 -1.35 -11.64
N ARG A 124 -39.81 -1.52 -10.35
CA ARG A 124 -40.92 -2.34 -9.88
C ARG A 124 -42.26 -1.63 -10.10
N TRP A 125 -42.34 -0.33 -9.84
CA TRP A 125 -43.60 0.39 -9.75
C TRP A 125 -43.92 1.28 -10.95
N VAL A 126 -42.92 1.77 -11.66
CA VAL A 126 -43.05 2.71 -12.79
C VAL A 126 -42.71 2.01 -14.11
N GLY A 127 -43.34 0.86 -14.37
CA GLY A 127 -42.98 -0.04 -15.48
C GLY A 127 -43.18 0.52 -16.90
N GLU A 128 -43.76 1.71 -17.04
CA GLU A 128 -43.98 2.41 -18.32
C GLU A 128 -42.72 3.11 -18.88
N LEU A 129 -41.70 3.34 -18.04
CA LEU A 129 -40.45 3.95 -18.48
C LEU A 129 -39.50 2.90 -19.07
N SER A 130 -38.89 3.22 -20.21
CA SER A 130 -37.88 2.36 -20.84
C SER A 130 -36.57 2.31 -20.03
N HIS A 131 -36.25 3.40 -19.34
CA HIS A 131 -35.07 3.57 -18.51
C HIS A 131 -35.43 4.27 -17.20
N HIS A 132 -34.66 3.98 -16.16
CA HIS A 132 -34.91 4.47 -14.81
C HIS A 132 -33.66 5.11 -14.22
N LYS A 133 -32.84 5.77 -15.04
CA LYS A 133 -31.71 6.54 -14.50
C LYS A 133 -32.25 7.67 -13.60
N LEU A 134 -31.40 8.24 -12.76
CA LEU A 134 -31.82 9.26 -11.81
C LEU A 134 -32.48 10.44 -12.52
N ASP A 135 -31.89 10.90 -13.62
CA ASP A 135 -32.41 11.99 -14.46
C ASP A 135 -33.75 11.62 -15.15
N ASP A 136 -33.96 10.36 -15.53
CA ASP A 136 -35.25 9.87 -16.03
C ASP A 136 -36.34 9.98 -14.97
N MET A 137 -36.04 9.53 -13.74
CA MET A 137 -36.99 9.58 -12.63
C MET A 137 -37.28 11.01 -12.18
N CYS A 138 -36.26 11.88 -12.21
CA CYS A 138 -36.42 13.30 -11.92
C CYS A 138 -37.35 13.98 -12.92
N ARG A 139 -37.16 13.71 -14.23
CA ARG A 139 -38.05 14.22 -15.28
C ARG A 139 -39.48 13.71 -15.12
N HIS A 140 -39.66 12.43 -14.80
CA HIS A 140 -40.99 11.83 -14.62
C HIS A 140 -41.75 12.42 -13.42
N PHE A 141 -41.10 12.55 -12.26
CA PHE A 141 -41.72 13.08 -11.04
C PHE A 141 -41.62 14.59 -10.88
N SER A 142 -41.04 15.31 -11.85
CA SER A 142 -40.75 16.75 -11.75
C SER A 142 -39.89 17.12 -10.53
N VAL A 143 -38.96 16.22 -10.15
CA VAL A 143 -37.96 16.47 -9.10
C VAL A 143 -36.81 17.27 -9.68
N ARG A 144 -36.34 18.28 -8.94
CA ARG A 144 -35.26 19.16 -9.39
C ARG A 144 -33.91 18.45 -9.27
N LEU A 145 -33.18 18.38 -10.39
CA LEU A 145 -31.79 17.97 -10.48
C LEU A 145 -30.97 19.15 -11.02
N GLN A 146 -30.12 19.75 -10.19
CA GLN A 146 -29.40 20.98 -10.54
C GLN A 146 -28.11 20.69 -11.30
N ASN A 147 -27.10 20.14 -10.62
CA ASN A 147 -25.84 19.72 -11.22
C ASN A 147 -25.75 18.21 -11.18
N HIS A 148 -26.14 17.55 -12.28
CA HIS A 148 -25.97 16.11 -12.39
C HIS A 148 -24.48 15.74 -12.28
N HIS A 149 -24.15 14.70 -11.50
CA HIS A 149 -22.78 14.31 -11.11
C HIS A 149 -22.13 15.23 -10.05
N ASN A 150 -22.96 15.97 -9.30
CA ASN A 150 -22.57 16.48 -7.99
C ASN A 150 -23.21 15.59 -6.93
N ALA A 151 -22.38 14.96 -6.10
CA ALA A 151 -22.84 13.95 -5.13
C ALA A 151 -23.97 14.44 -4.20
N LEU A 152 -23.98 15.71 -3.80
CA LEU A 152 -25.07 16.23 -2.94
C LEU A 152 -26.35 16.50 -3.74
N ASP A 153 -26.23 17.09 -4.93
CA ASP A 153 -27.39 17.34 -5.79
C ASP A 153 -28.06 16.02 -6.21
N ASP A 154 -27.27 14.99 -6.54
CA ASP A 154 -27.77 13.66 -6.89
C ASP A 154 -28.39 12.96 -5.66
N ALA A 155 -27.82 13.10 -4.46
CA ALA A 155 -28.43 12.60 -3.22
C ALA A 155 -29.77 13.28 -2.90
N LEU A 156 -29.87 14.62 -3.06
CA LEU A 156 -31.12 15.37 -2.89
C LEU A 156 -32.17 14.97 -3.93
N ALA A 157 -31.77 14.79 -5.19
CA ALA A 157 -32.66 14.34 -6.24
C ALA A 157 -33.15 12.91 -5.99
N CYS A 158 -32.27 12.01 -5.54
CA CYS A 158 -32.62 10.65 -5.12
C CYS A 158 -33.62 10.66 -3.96
N GLN A 159 -33.43 11.56 -2.99
CA GLN A 159 -34.37 11.76 -1.87
C GLN A 159 -35.76 12.17 -2.37
N GLY A 160 -35.84 13.16 -3.27
CA GLY A 160 -37.11 13.59 -3.86
C GLY A 160 -37.81 12.47 -4.63
N VAL A 161 -37.05 11.68 -5.41
CA VAL A 161 -37.58 10.50 -6.11
C VAL A 161 -38.11 9.46 -5.12
N PHE A 162 -37.40 9.20 -4.03
CA PHE A 162 -37.84 8.27 -2.99
C PHE A 162 -39.16 8.74 -2.35
N GLU A 163 -39.28 10.03 -2.01
CA GLU A 163 -40.51 10.61 -1.45
C GLU A 163 -41.70 10.49 -2.41
N CYS A 164 -41.50 10.74 -3.71
CA CYS A 164 -42.55 10.55 -4.71
C CYS A 164 -42.99 9.08 -4.80
N LEU A 165 -42.04 8.14 -4.85
CA LEU A 165 -42.35 6.71 -4.86
C LEU A 165 -43.09 6.29 -3.59
N LYS A 166 -42.62 6.76 -2.42
CA LYS A 166 -43.23 6.52 -1.11
C LYS A 166 -44.67 7.05 -1.05
N GLY A 167 -44.90 8.26 -1.54
CA GLY A 167 -46.23 8.88 -1.54
C GLY A 167 -47.23 8.19 -2.45
N LEU A 168 -46.79 7.67 -3.60
CA LEU A 168 -47.67 7.04 -4.60
C LEU A 168 -47.92 5.54 -4.32
N TYR A 169 -46.90 4.81 -3.89
CA TYR A 169 -46.92 3.35 -3.80
C TYR A 169 -46.75 2.83 -2.36
N GLY A 170 -46.48 3.72 -1.41
CA GLY A 170 -46.05 3.38 -0.05
C GLY A 170 -44.55 3.08 0.02
N SER A 171 -44.04 2.97 1.25
CA SER A 171 -42.77 2.32 1.53
C SER A 171 -42.98 1.33 2.67
N SER A 172 -42.31 0.19 2.62
CA SER A 172 -42.30 -0.79 3.72
C SER A 172 -40.86 -1.08 4.11
N TYR A 173 -40.61 -1.39 5.37
CA TYR A 173 -39.34 -1.99 5.79
C TYR A 173 -39.05 -3.33 5.09
N ASP A 174 -40.06 -3.96 4.46
CA ASP A 174 -39.88 -5.11 3.57
C ASP A 174 -39.05 -4.80 2.31
N ASP A 175 -38.94 -3.52 1.94
CA ASP A 175 -38.11 -3.07 0.80
C ASP A 175 -36.65 -2.83 1.20
N VAL A 176 -36.32 -2.94 2.49
CA VAL A 176 -34.98 -2.78 3.02
C VAL A 176 -34.23 -4.11 2.93
N GLU A 177 -33.09 -4.08 2.25
CA GLU A 177 -32.21 -5.23 2.12
C GLU A 177 -30.94 -5.03 2.96
N VAL A 178 -30.45 -6.11 3.57
CA VAL A 178 -29.08 -6.11 4.11
C VAL A 178 -28.11 -6.21 2.95
N TYR A 179 -27.27 -5.20 2.78
CA TYR A 179 -26.21 -5.22 1.79
C TYR A 179 -25.19 -6.30 2.15
N ASN A 180 -25.01 -7.24 1.22
CA ASN A 180 -23.99 -8.27 1.33
C ASN A 180 -23.07 -8.13 0.12
N MET A 181 -21.79 -7.84 0.38
CA MET A 181 -20.79 -7.82 -0.68
C MET A 181 -20.61 -9.25 -1.21
N ARG A 182 -21.18 -9.53 -2.40
CA ARG A 182 -21.25 -10.88 -2.98
C ARG A 182 -19.90 -11.50 -3.36
N GLU A 183 -18.88 -10.68 -3.55
CA GLU A 183 -17.52 -11.11 -3.87
C GLU A 183 -16.55 -10.58 -2.82
N PRO A 184 -15.65 -11.39 -2.24
CA PRO A 184 -14.60 -10.88 -1.38
C PRO A 184 -13.66 -10.00 -2.22
N TYR A 185 -13.90 -8.69 -2.22
CA TYR A 185 -12.96 -7.75 -2.81
C TYR A 185 -11.67 -7.83 -2.00
N VAL A 186 -10.58 -8.14 -2.68
CA VAL A 186 -9.23 -8.13 -2.11
C VAL A 186 -8.51 -6.95 -2.73
N LYS A 187 -7.99 -6.06 -1.88
CA LYS A 187 -7.12 -4.96 -2.31
C LYS A 187 -6.07 -5.50 -3.28
N LYS A 188 -6.06 -4.97 -4.50
CA LYS A 188 -5.13 -5.43 -5.54
C LYS A 188 -3.75 -4.91 -5.21
N VAL A 189 -2.88 -5.80 -4.75
CA VAL A 189 -1.46 -5.49 -4.50
C VAL A 189 -0.65 -5.89 -5.72
N ASP A 190 0.35 -5.09 -6.07
CA ASP A 190 1.28 -5.42 -7.14
C ASP A 190 1.96 -6.76 -6.88
N LYS A 191 1.76 -7.72 -7.79
CA LYS A 191 2.40 -9.05 -7.72
C LYS A 191 3.92 -8.97 -7.50
N PRO A 192 4.66 -8.04 -8.15
CA PRO A 192 6.06 -7.78 -7.82
C PRO A 192 6.37 -7.52 -6.35
N VAL A 193 5.54 -6.72 -5.68
CA VAL A 193 5.74 -6.32 -4.29
C VAL A 193 5.54 -7.50 -3.36
N LEU A 194 4.53 -8.33 -3.66
CA LEU A 194 4.24 -9.57 -2.93
C LEU A 194 5.37 -10.60 -3.11
N ALA A 195 5.85 -10.81 -4.33
CA ALA A 195 6.93 -11.75 -4.60
C ALA A 195 8.25 -11.34 -3.95
N LYS A 196 8.63 -10.05 -4.09
CA LYS A 196 9.81 -9.50 -3.40
C LYS A 196 9.78 -9.77 -1.90
N SER A 197 8.64 -9.45 -1.27
CA SER A 197 8.43 -9.67 0.16
C SER A 197 8.51 -11.15 0.54
N LEU A 198 8.06 -12.05 -0.33
CA LEU A 198 8.07 -13.49 -0.09
C LEU A 198 9.48 -14.08 -0.19
N HIS A 199 10.27 -13.61 -1.16
CA HIS A 199 11.68 -13.97 -1.30
C HIS A 199 12.49 -13.52 -0.07
N GLU A 200 12.26 -12.29 0.39
CA GLU A 200 12.87 -11.75 1.61
C GLU A 200 12.48 -12.56 2.86
N LEU A 201 11.20 -12.92 3.00
CA LEU A 201 10.74 -13.77 4.12
C LEU A 201 11.40 -15.15 4.08
N THR A 202 11.56 -15.73 2.89
CA THR A 202 12.19 -17.05 2.72
C THR A 202 13.63 -17.02 3.21
N GLY A 203 14.40 -16.00 2.81
CA GLY A 203 15.74 -15.78 3.33
C GLY A 203 15.74 -15.55 4.84
N LEU A 204 14.86 -14.67 5.34
CA LEU A 204 14.76 -14.33 6.76
C LEU A 204 14.60 -15.56 7.64
N LEU A 205 13.65 -16.44 7.31
CA LEU A 205 13.45 -17.68 8.05
C LEU A 205 14.60 -18.68 7.87
N GLU A 206 15.25 -18.71 6.71
CA GLU A 206 16.44 -19.55 6.50
C GLU A 206 17.63 -19.10 7.36
N GLY A 207 17.79 -17.79 7.56
CA GLY A 207 18.80 -17.24 8.48
C GLY A 207 18.50 -17.60 9.92
N MET A 208 17.26 -17.33 10.37
CA MET A 208 16.83 -17.61 11.75
C MET A 208 16.81 -19.10 12.12
N ALA A 209 16.69 -19.98 11.13
CA ALA A 209 16.71 -21.43 11.37
C ALA A 209 18.12 -22.02 11.35
N ALA A 210 19.14 -21.23 11.00
CA ALA A 210 20.45 -21.76 10.65
C ALA A 210 21.15 -22.41 11.84
N ASP A 211 21.05 -21.82 13.02
CA ASP A 211 21.61 -22.35 14.27
C ASP A 211 20.66 -23.29 15.02
N GLY A 212 19.42 -23.42 14.53
CA GLY A 212 18.37 -24.23 15.15
C GLY A 212 17.72 -23.61 16.38
N PHE A 213 18.04 -22.37 16.75
CA PHE A 213 17.53 -21.67 17.92
C PHE A 213 16.68 -20.46 17.53
N PHE A 214 15.35 -20.60 17.58
CA PHE A 214 14.46 -19.46 17.33
C PHE A 214 14.24 -18.59 18.58
N ASP A 215 15.12 -17.60 18.76
CA ASP A 215 15.28 -16.82 19.99
C ASP A 215 14.25 -15.67 20.16
N GLY A 216 14.38 -14.90 21.25
CA GLY A 216 13.49 -13.79 21.55
C GLY A 216 13.60 -12.62 20.56
N LEU A 217 14.81 -12.29 20.10
CA LEU A 217 15.06 -11.19 19.15
C LEU A 217 14.52 -11.55 17.77
N GLU A 218 14.68 -12.80 17.33
CA GLU A 218 14.16 -13.29 16.06
C GLU A 218 12.63 -13.31 16.02
N ARG A 219 11.99 -13.71 17.13
CA ARG A 219 10.52 -13.60 17.28
C ARG A 219 10.04 -12.16 17.16
N VAL A 220 10.75 -11.22 17.78
CA VAL A 220 10.44 -9.79 17.67
C VAL A 220 10.61 -9.33 16.21
N ARG A 221 11.67 -9.76 15.54
CA ARG A 221 11.94 -9.43 14.13
C ARG A 221 10.87 -9.99 13.18
N LEU A 222 10.47 -11.26 13.35
CA LEU A 222 9.40 -11.89 12.55
C LEU A 222 8.05 -11.22 12.81
N ARG A 223 7.70 -10.96 14.08
CA ARG A 223 6.46 -10.23 14.43
C ARG A 223 6.42 -8.85 13.78
N LYS A 224 7.55 -8.13 13.81
CA LYS A 224 7.69 -6.83 13.15
C LYS A 224 7.53 -6.93 11.64
N TRP A 225 8.10 -7.98 11.02
CA TRP A 225 7.88 -8.27 9.60
C TRP A 225 6.38 -8.49 9.33
N MET A 226 5.69 -9.32 10.12
CA MET A 226 4.25 -9.58 9.96
C MET A 226 3.42 -8.30 10.07
N GLU A 227 3.70 -7.44 11.04
CA GLU A 227 3.01 -6.16 11.23
C GLU A 227 3.15 -5.25 10.01
N THR A 228 4.36 -5.14 9.44
CA THR A 228 4.59 -4.34 8.21
C THR A 228 3.92 -4.93 6.96
N HIS A 229 3.48 -6.20 7.02
CA HIS A 229 2.85 -6.93 5.92
C HIS A 229 1.37 -7.24 6.18
N LYS A 230 0.78 -6.74 7.30
CA LYS A 230 -0.63 -6.97 7.65
C LYS A 230 -1.61 -6.50 6.57
N ARG A 231 -1.25 -5.44 5.84
CA ARG A 231 -2.00 -4.93 4.67
C ARG A 231 -2.19 -5.95 3.54
N TYR A 232 -1.46 -7.07 3.57
CA TYR A 232 -1.56 -8.15 2.60
C TYR A 232 -2.37 -9.35 3.10
N VAL A 233 -3.00 -9.27 4.29
CA VAL A 233 -3.71 -10.39 4.93
C VAL A 233 -4.85 -10.98 4.08
N ARG A 234 -5.42 -10.19 3.17
CA ARG A 234 -6.47 -10.66 2.25
C ARG A 234 -5.92 -11.15 0.91
N SER A 235 -4.64 -10.89 0.61
CA SER A 235 -3.99 -11.20 -0.68
C SER A 235 -3.32 -12.57 -0.66
N GLN A 236 -3.44 -13.35 -1.75
CA GLN A 236 -2.68 -14.59 -1.90
C GLN A 236 -1.21 -14.31 -2.25
N PRO A 237 -0.22 -15.09 -1.73
CA PRO A 237 -0.34 -16.20 -0.79
C PRO A 237 -0.39 -15.78 0.70
N TYR A 238 -0.39 -14.48 1.00
CA TYR A 238 -0.28 -13.94 2.36
C TYR A 238 -1.47 -14.28 3.27
N LYS A 239 -2.65 -14.48 2.68
CA LYS A 239 -3.83 -15.00 3.36
C LYS A 239 -3.56 -16.34 4.06
N GLU A 240 -2.70 -17.17 3.49
CA GLU A 240 -2.32 -18.47 4.05
C GLU A 240 -1.02 -18.38 4.86
N ILE A 241 -0.07 -17.55 4.43
CA ILE A 241 1.24 -17.42 5.08
C ILE A 241 1.13 -16.74 6.44
N LEU A 242 0.40 -15.63 6.58
CA LEU A 242 0.38 -14.85 7.83
C LEU A 242 -0.18 -15.65 9.03
N PRO A 243 -1.31 -16.39 8.92
CA PRO A 243 -1.77 -17.27 9.99
C PRO A 243 -0.73 -18.33 10.37
N TRP A 244 -0.07 -18.91 9.38
CA TRP A 244 0.94 -19.95 9.61
C TRP A 244 2.23 -19.42 10.25
N LEU A 245 2.69 -18.20 9.90
CA LEU A 245 3.79 -17.55 10.62
C LEU A 245 3.46 -17.32 12.11
N ASN A 246 2.19 -17.08 12.44
CA ASN A 246 1.76 -16.99 13.83
C ASN A 246 1.89 -18.34 14.54
N GLU A 247 1.62 -19.46 13.86
CA GLU A 247 1.86 -20.81 14.40
C GLU A 247 3.36 -21.04 14.68
N ILE A 248 4.25 -20.61 13.78
CA ILE A 248 5.71 -20.64 14.00
C ILE A 248 6.10 -19.86 15.26
N LEU A 249 5.55 -18.66 15.45
CA LEU A 249 5.80 -17.85 16.65
C LEU A 249 5.34 -18.56 17.94
N ILE A 250 4.19 -19.25 17.89
CA ILE A 250 3.64 -20.02 19.03
C ILE A 250 4.49 -21.26 19.31
N GLN A 251 4.83 -22.04 18.28
CA GLN A 251 5.67 -23.23 18.41
C GLN A 251 7.08 -22.88 18.87
N GLY A 252 7.54 -21.69 18.50
CA GLY A 252 8.83 -21.18 18.91
C GLY A 252 10.02 -21.88 18.29
N ARG A 253 9.85 -22.34 17.04
CA ARG A 253 10.90 -22.93 16.21
C ARG A 253 10.60 -22.65 14.74
N VAL A 254 11.63 -22.48 13.93
CA VAL A 254 11.51 -22.47 12.47
C VAL A 254 12.07 -23.80 11.97
N ALA A 255 11.20 -24.65 11.43
CA ALA A 255 11.60 -25.96 10.92
C ALA A 255 12.06 -25.87 9.46
N LYS A 256 12.82 -26.89 9.00
CA LYS A 256 13.22 -26.97 7.60
C LYS A 256 12.02 -27.08 6.66
N GLU A 257 10.98 -27.79 7.09
CA GLU A 257 9.72 -27.94 6.36
C GLU A 257 9.02 -26.59 6.17
N ASP A 258 9.22 -25.64 7.09
CA ASP A 258 8.65 -24.31 6.99
C ASP A 258 9.29 -23.52 5.85
N ILE A 259 10.62 -23.55 5.77
CA ILE A 259 11.38 -22.90 4.69
C ILE A 259 11.02 -23.52 3.33
N ASP A 260 10.93 -24.86 3.26
CA ASP A 260 10.56 -25.56 2.03
C ASP A 260 9.12 -25.25 1.58
N ARG A 261 8.21 -24.98 2.53
CA ARG A 261 6.85 -24.51 2.23
C ARG A 261 6.86 -23.11 1.62
N LEU A 262 7.64 -22.17 2.17
CA LEU A 262 7.77 -20.81 1.60
C LEU A 262 8.35 -20.83 0.19
N ARG A 263 9.36 -21.67 -0.07
CA ARG A 263 9.94 -21.84 -1.40
C ARG A 263 8.92 -22.29 -2.44
N LYS A 264 7.93 -23.12 -2.07
CA LYS A 264 6.82 -23.50 -2.97
C LYS A 264 5.93 -22.30 -3.31
N TYR A 265 5.57 -21.46 -2.33
CA TYR A 265 4.81 -20.24 -2.61
C TYR A 265 5.60 -19.26 -3.49
N SER A 266 6.91 -19.15 -3.24
CA SER A 266 7.84 -18.33 -4.04
C SER A 266 7.83 -18.78 -5.51
N HIS A 267 8.05 -20.06 -5.76
CA HIS A 267 8.09 -20.63 -7.11
C HIS A 267 6.76 -20.44 -7.87
N ASN A 268 5.63 -20.56 -7.18
CA ASN A 268 4.32 -20.31 -7.79
C ASN A 268 4.12 -18.83 -8.20
N MET A 269 4.79 -17.89 -7.54
CA MET A 269 4.76 -16.48 -7.94
C MET A 269 5.69 -16.17 -9.12
N GLU A 270 6.79 -16.92 -9.29
CA GLU A 270 7.73 -16.77 -10.42
C GLU A 270 7.04 -16.99 -11.77
N GLY A 271 6.20 -18.03 -11.89
CA GLY A 271 5.48 -18.33 -13.14
C GLY A 271 4.55 -17.19 -13.61
N ALA A 272 4.23 -16.23 -12.73
CA ALA A 272 3.40 -15.08 -13.01
C ALA A 272 4.18 -13.76 -13.19
N LEU A 273 5.51 -13.76 -13.04
CA LEU A 273 6.34 -12.56 -13.00
C LEU A 273 7.51 -12.62 -13.98
N VAL A 274 7.76 -11.50 -14.65
CA VAL A 274 8.93 -11.31 -15.52
C VAL A 274 10.13 -10.82 -14.69
N TYR A 275 10.47 -11.50 -13.59
CA TYR A 275 11.71 -11.22 -12.87
C TYR A 275 12.78 -12.24 -13.26
N GLY A 276 14.00 -11.75 -13.50
CA GLY A 276 15.15 -12.63 -13.70
C GLY A 276 15.57 -13.28 -12.38
N ARG A 277 15.95 -14.57 -12.44
CA ARG A 277 16.48 -15.41 -11.35
C ARG A 277 17.44 -14.66 -10.40
N ASN A 278 18.28 -13.76 -10.93
CA ASN A 278 19.23 -12.99 -10.12
C ASN A 278 18.54 -12.06 -9.10
N THR A 279 17.45 -11.41 -9.49
CA THR A 279 16.73 -10.46 -8.60
C THR A 279 16.16 -11.19 -7.39
N GLN A 280 15.59 -12.38 -7.61
CA GLN A 280 15.06 -13.22 -6.55
C GLN A 280 16.16 -13.68 -5.60
N SER A 281 17.24 -14.28 -6.11
CA SER A 281 18.32 -14.76 -5.24
C SER A 281 18.94 -13.63 -4.43
N ILE A 282 19.02 -12.40 -4.95
CA ILE A 282 19.48 -11.24 -4.17
C ILE A 282 18.48 -10.84 -3.06
N GLN A 283 17.17 -10.94 -3.31
CA GLN A 283 16.16 -10.70 -2.28
C GLN A 283 16.21 -11.76 -1.16
N GLU A 284 16.43 -13.02 -1.54
CA GLU A 284 16.67 -14.11 -0.59
C GLU A 284 17.96 -13.89 0.21
N LEU A 285 19.07 -13.48 -0.44
CA LEU A 285 20.32 -13.16 0.26
C LEU A 285 20.13 -12.07 1.32
N LYS A 286 19.41 -11.00 0.97
CA LYS A 286 19.11 -9.92 1.92
C LYS A 286 18.33 -10.43 3.12
N GLY A 287 17.28 -11.22 2.88
CA GLY A 287 16.52 -11.86 3.94
C GLY A 287 17.40 -12.75 4.81
N LEU A 288 18.23 -13.59 4.19
CA LEU A 288 19.15 -14.50 4.89
C LEU A 288 20.08 -13.75 5.84
N ILE A 289 20.69 -12.68 5.35
CA ILE A 289 21.57 -11.84 6.17
C ILE A 289 20.77 -11.18 7.31
N GLU A 290 19.57 -10.67 7.03
CA GLU A 290 18.70 -10.07 8.07
C GLU A 290 18.30 -11.07 9.16
N GLY A 291 18.18 -12.35 8.81
CA GLY A 291 17.94 -13.43 9.77
C GLY A 291 19.17 -13.65 10.64
N ILE A 292 20.33 -13.87 10.03
CA ILE A 292 21.60 -14.14 10.72
C ILE A 292 22.02 -12.99 11.64
N GLU A 293 21.86 -11.73 11.21
CA GLU A 293 22.32 -10.61 12.05
C GLU A 293 21.36 -10.26 13.21
N CYS A 294 20.24 -10.96 13.36
CA CYS A 294 19.16 -10.54 14.24
C CYS A 294 19.58 -10.38 15.71
N ASN A 295 20.44 -11.27 16.21
CA ASN A 295 20.98 -11.24 17.56
C ASN A 295 22.36 -10.54 17.67
N GLN A 296 22.90 -10.04 16.54
CA GLN A 296 24.22 -9.41 16.42
C GLN A 296 25.42 -10.33 16.77
N ILE A 297 25.22 -11.65 16.75
CA ILE A 297 26.26 -12.66 16.97
C ILE A 297 26.16 -13.67 15.82
N ILE A 298 27.29 -14.04 15.21
CA ILE A 298 27.27 -14.97 14.07
C ILE A 298 27.79 -16.32 14.53
N SER A 299 26.89 -17.27 14.72
CA SER A 299 27.21 -18.66 15.05
C SER A 299 27.94 -19.37 13.90
N LYS A 300 28.59 -20.49 14.23
CA LYS A 300 29.22 -21.37 13.24
C LYS A 300 28.20 -21.84 12.20
N ASP A 301 27.00 -22.21 12.64
CA ASP A 301 25.97 -22.77 11.77
C ASP A 301 25.38 -21.70 10.83
N GLU A 302 25.19 -20.46 11.30
CA GLU A 302 24.82 -19.33 10.45
C GLU A 302 25.90 -19.00 9.41
N PHE A 303 27.16 -18.97 9.83
CA PHE A 303 28.29 -18.74 8.92
C PHE A 303 28.35 -19.82 7.82
N VAL A 304 28.19 -21.09 8.20
CA VAL A 304 28.16 -22.22 7.28
C VAL A 304 26.93 -22.14 6.37
N CYS A 305 25.76 -21.81 6.91
CA CYS A 305 24.52 -21.62 6.14
C CYS A 305 24.71 -20.58 5.05
N LEU A 306 25.23 -19.40 5.39
CA LEU A 306 25.52 -18.35 4.43
C LEU A 306 26.55 -18.79 3.38
N TRP A 307 27.62 -19.48 3.78
CA TRP A 307 28.61 -20.00 2.83
C TRP A 307 28.00 -20.98 1.82
N GLN A 308 27.15 -21.90 2.31
CA GLN A 308 26.45 -22.86 1.46
C GLN A 308 25.49 -22.16 0.50
N TRP A 309 24.75 -21.17 0.98
CA TRP A 309 23.86 -20.36 0.15
C TRP A 309 24.64 -19.66 -0.96
N LEU A 310 25.75 -18.98 -0.63
CA LEU A 310 26.59 -18.28 -1.60
C LEU A 310 27.16 -19.24 -2.65
N THR A 311 27.58 -20.44 -2.24
CA THR A 311 28.13 -21.45 -3.15
C THR A 311 27.07 -21.99 -4.12
N LYS A 312 25.84 -22.20 -3.65
CA LYS A 312 24.71 -22.66 -4.49
C LYS A 312 24.24 -21.61 -5.49
N ASN A 313 24.46 -20.32 -5.19
CA ASN A 313 24.00 -19.18 -5.99
C ASN A 313 25.13 -18.49 -6.78
N SER A 314 26.11 -19.26 -7.29
CA SER A 314 27.26 -18.73 -8.05
C SER A 314 26.91 -18.02 -9.35
N HIS A 315 25.67 -18.19 -9.85
CA HIS A 315 25.14 -17.42 -10.98
C HIS A 315 25.01 -15.92 -10.71
N LEU A 316 25.12 -15.50 -9.44
CA LEU A 316 25.12 -14.10 -9.02
C LEU A 316 26.48 -13.40 -9.15
N ALA A 317 27.54 -14.10 -9.59
CA ALA A 317 28.85 -13.48 -9.78
C ALA A 317 28.77 -12.20 -10.63
N GLY A 318 29.36 -11.11 -10.14
CA GLY A 318 29.25 -9.77 -10.72
C GLY A 318 28.16 -8.90 -10.10
N ASP A 319 27.27 -9.45 -9.29
CA ASP A 319 26.37 -8.65 -8.44
C ASP A 319 27.14 -8.11 -7.23
N TYR A 320 27.10 -6.79 -7.04
CA TYR A 320 27.80 -6.12 -5.95
C TYR A 320 27.51 -6.72 -4.57
N SER A 321 26.25 -7.00 -4.26
CA SER A 321 25.86 -7.44 -2.91
C SER A 321 26.39 -8.84 -2.64
N TYR A 322 26.25 -9.72 -3.64
CA TYR A 322 26.78 -11.07 -3.59
C TYR A 322 28.31 -11.09 -3.50
N ASP A 323 28.98 -10.35 -4.39
CA ASP A 323 30.44 -10.33 -4.49
C ASP A 323 31.08 -9.74 -3.23
N LEU A 324 30.46 -8.71 -2.63
CA LEU A 324 30.94 -8.10 -1.38
C LEU A 324 30.95 -9.11 -0.23
N VAL A 325 29.84 -9.81 -0.03
CA VAL A 325 29.72 -10.83 1.04
C VAL A 325 30.63 -12.01 0.74
N LEU A 326 30.64 -12.51 -0.50
CA LEU A 326 31.48 -13.64 -0.90
C LEU A 326 32.97 -13.33 -0.72
N LYS A 327 33.40 -12.11 -1.05
CA LYS A 327 34.79 -11.66 -0.82
C LYS A 327 35.12 -11.73 0.66
N GLN A 328 34.29 -11.14 1.53
CA GLN A 328 34.55 -11.13 2.97
C GLN A 328 34.58 -12.54 3.56
N MET A 329 33.64 -13.39 3.16
CA MET A 329 33.58 -14.79 3.59
C MET A 329 34.82 -15.58 3.17
N LYS A 330 35.38 -15.32 1.97
CA LYS A 330 36.61 -15.97 1.49
C LYS A 330 37.84 -15.56 2.29
N GLU A 331 37.93 -14.31 2.74
CA GLU A 331 39.04 -13.82 3.58
C GLU A 331 39.10 -14.55 4.93
N PHE A 332 37.96 -14.95 5.48
CA PHE A 332 37.87 -15.74 6.71
C PHE A 332 38.15 -17.25 6.48
N ASN A 333 38.47 -17.67 5.25
CA ASN A 333 39.03 -18.97 4.87
C ASN A 333 38.37 -20.22 5.49
N LYS A 334 37.04 -20.33 5.41
CA LYS A 334 36.26 -21.48 5.96
C LYS A 334 36.64 -21.82 7.41
N LYS A 335 37.04 -20.83 8.21
CA LYS A 335 37.29 -21.04 9.64
C LYS A 335 36.02 -21.58 10.29
N GLU A 336 36.20 -22.48 11.25
CA GLU A 336 35.06 -23.03 12.00
C GLU A 336 34.40 -21.98 12.90
N PHE A 337 35.12 -20.92 13.27
CA PHE A 337 34.63 -19.85 14.14
C PHE A 337 35.22 -18.50 13.73
N LEU A 338 34.41 -17.45 13.79
CA LEU A 338 34.87 -16.07 13.69
C LEU A 338 35.35 -15.60 15.07
N ASN A 339 36.47 -14.88 15.10
CA ASN A 339 36.81 -14.11 16.30
C ASN A 339 35.97 -12.82 16.38
N PRO A 340 35.89 -12.14 17.54
CA PRO A 340 35.05 -10.95 17.70
C PRO A 340 35.34 -9.81 16.70
N ASN A 341 36.58 -9.67 16.23
CA ASN A 341 36.93 -8.67 15.23
C ASN A 341 36.44 -9.08 13.82
N GLU A 342 36.56 -10.35 13.46
CA GLU A 342 36.04 -10.88 12.19
C GLU A 342 34.50 -10.82 12.14
N GLU A 343 33.83 -11.15 13.25
CA GLU A 343 32.37 -11.03 13.38
C GLU A 343 31.93 -9.57 13.17
N LYS A 344 32.59 -8.62 13.83
CA LYS A 344 32.31 -7.20 13.66
C LYS A 344 32.48 -6.75 12.20
N ILE A 345 33.55 -7.18 11.54
CA ILE A 345 33.79 -6.87 10.12
C ILE A 345 32.66 -7.45 9.25
N LEU A 346 32.23 -8.68 9.51
CA LEU A 346 31.16 -9.32 8.73
C LEU A 346 29.81 -8.62 8.94
N LEU A 347 29.47 -8.26 10.18
CA LEU A 347 28.27 -7.48 10.51
C LEU A 347 28.29 -6.10 9.84
N GLU A 348 29.45 -5.45 9.72
CA GLU A 348 29.58 -4.20 8.96
C GLU A 348 29.33 -4.41 7.46
N VAL A 349 29.76 -5.54 6.89
CA VAL A 349 29.44 -5.91 5.51
C VAL A 349 27.94 -6.18 5.33
N PHE A 350 27.33 -6.90 6.26
CA PHE A 350 25.88 -7.18 6.28
C PHE A 350 25.07 -5.88 6.29
N ARG A 351 25.41 -4.95 7.19
CA ARG A 351 24.78 -3.63 7.26
C ARG A 351 24.90 -2.86 5.95
N LYS A 352 26.02 -2.95 5.22
CA LYS A 352 26.16 -2.30 3.91
C LYS A 352 25.26 -2.92 2.84
N VAL A 353 25.01 -4.22 2.90
CA VAL A 353 24.14 -4.92 1.94
C VAL A 353 22.66 -4.68 2.24
N ILE A 354 22.30 -4.81 3.51
CA ILE A 354 20.94 -4.61 3.98
C ILE A 354 20.62 -3.14 3.92
N ASN A 355 21.41 -2.26 4.54
CA ASN A 355 21.15 -0.83 4.64
C ASN A 355 22.31 0.05 4.09
N PRO A 356 22.45 0.18 2.77
CA PRO A 356 23.52 0.96 2.16
C PRO A 356 23.43 2.49 2.30
N VAL A 357 22.32 3.04 2.80
CA VAL A 357 22.22 4.47 3.06
C VAL A 357 22.65 4.72 4.49
N VAL A 358 23.83 5.31 4.64
CA VAL A 358 24.38 5.65 5.95
C VAL A 358 23.58 6.83 6.50
N LYS A 359 22.96 6.65 7.66
CA LYS A 359 22.29 7.74 8.39
C LYS A 359 23.32 8.71 8.96
N ASN A 360 22.97 10.00 9.00
CA ASN A 360 23.84 11.11 9.43
C ASN A 360 25.04 11.33 8.52
N GLN A 361 24.88 11.07 7.21
CA GLN A 361 25.90 11.45 6.24
C GLN A 361 25.81 12.96 5.97
N GLU A 362 26.92 13.69 6.06
CA GLU A 362 26.93 15.12 5.72
C GLU A 362 26.50 15.35 4.26
N CYS A 363 25.45 16.15 4.09
CA CYS A 363 24.96 16.61 2.81
C CYS A 363 25.40 18.05 2.54
N GLU A 364 25.89 18.31 1.33
CA GLU A 364 26.29 19.66 0.89
C GLU A 364 25.07 20.59 0.87
N LYS A 365 25.26 21.89 1.19
CA LYS A 365 24.21 22.93 1.02
C LYS A 365 24.24 23.55 -0.38
N ASP A 366 25.44 23.71 -0.93
CA ASP A 366 25.70 24.21 -2.28
C ASP A 366 25.96 23.05 -3.23
N PHE A 367 25.17 22.97 -4.29
CA PHE A 367 25.27 21.92 -5.31
C PHE A 367 25.89 22.44 -6.60
N THR A 368 26.50 23.64 -6.61
CA THR A 368 27.10 24.25 -7.79
C THR A 368 28.03 23.28 -8.51
N GLY A 369 27.67 22.94 -9.75
CA GLY A 369 28.43 22.02 -10.61
C GLY A 369 28.27 20.53 -10.28
N LYS A 370 27.45 20.15 -9.30
CA LYS A 370 27.19 18.77 -8.90
C LYS A 370 26.04 18.17 -9.71
N LYS A 371 26.18 16.89 -10.07
CA LYS A 371 25.13 16.07 -10.68
C LYS A 371 24.45 15.22 -9.62
N VAL A 372 23.15 15.45 -9.43
CA VAL A 372 22.35 14.83 -8.38
C VAL A 372 21.29 13.92 -8.97
N CYS A 373 21.14 12.70 -8.48
CA CYS A 373 20.04 11.82 -8.87
C CYS A 373 19.09 11.60 -7.70
N LEU A 374 17.78 11.47 -7.99
CA LEU A 374 16.74 11.24 -6.97
C LEU A 374 16.15 9.83 -7.09
N THR A 375 15.85 9.21 -5.95
CA THR A 375 15.19 7.90 -5.85
C THR A 375 14.30 7.80 -4.60
N GLY A 376 13.32 6.90 -4.56
CA GLY A 376 12.37 6.77 -3.44
C GLY A 376 11.24 7.81 -3.49
N ASN A 377 10.25 7.73 -2.61
CA ASN A 377 9.25 8.78 -2.44
C ASN A 377 9.67 9.70 -1.30
N PHE A 378 9.32 10.97 -1.38
CA PHE A 378 9.82 12.02 -0.50
C PHE A 378 8.68 12.60 0.33
N ALA A 379 8.86 12.66 1.65
CA ALA A 379 7.85 13.12 2.59
C ALA A 379 7.60 14.63 2.51
N ARG A 380 8.61 15.41 2.10
CA ARG A 380 8.48 16.88 1.99
C ARG A 380 7.98 17.35 0.62
N GLY A 381 7.70 16.46 -0.33
CA GLY A 381 7.15 16.83 -1.63
C GLY A 381 7.42 15.82 -2.74
N SER A 382 6.91 16.10 -3.93
CA SER A 382 7.20 15.32 -5.14
C SER A 382 8.68 15.43 -5.53
N LYS A 383 9.19 14.41 -6.25
CA LYS A 383 10.55 14.46 -6.82
C LYS A 383 10.80 15.69 -7.69
N SER A 384 9.76 16.21 -8.35
CA SER A 384 9.86 17.40 -9.17
C SER A 384 10.11 18.64 -8.33
N GLU A 385 9.42 18.77 -7.19
CA GLU A 385 9.64 19.87 -6.24
C GLU A 385 11.05 19.78 -5.64
N VAL A 386 11.47 18.60 -5.18
CA VAL A 386 12.84 18.38 -4.67
C VAL A 386 13.91 18.68 -5.74
N ALA A 387 13.63 18.35 -7.01
CA ALA A 387 14.54 18.66 -8.10
C ALA A 387 14.72 20.17 -8.29
N LEU A 388 13.63 20.94 -8.24
CA LEU A 388 13.67 22.40 -8.34
C LEU A 388 14.48 23.03 -7.20
N GLU A 389 14.37 22.50 -5.98
CA GLU A 389 15.18 22.96 -4.84
C GLU A 389 16.68 22.73 -5.07
N ILE A 390 17.06 21.57 -5.60
CA ILE A 390 18.46 21.23 -5.89
C ILE A 390 19.01 22.12 -7.01
N GLU A 391 18.22 22.36 -8.05
CA GLU A 391 18.56 23.24 -9.16
C GLU A 391 18.71 24.69 -8.69
N ALA A 392 17.85 25.16 -7.77
CA ALA A 392 17.97 26.46 -7.13
C ALA A 392 19.27 26.60 -6.30
N CYS A 393 19.81 25.49 -5.79
CA CYS A 393 21.10 25.43 -5.09
C CYS A 393 22.30 25.19 -6.05
N GLY A 394 22.13 25.35 -7.37
CA GLY A 394 23.20 25.24 -8.37
C GLY A 394 23.49 23.82 -8.88
N GLY A 395 22.71 22.82 -8.45
CA GLY A 395 22.85 21.43 -8.88
C GLY A 395 22.22 21.14 -10.23
N THR A 396 22.62 20.03 -10.85
CA THR A 396 21.96 19.48 -12.05
C THR A 396 21.33 18.14 -11.71
N VAL A 397 20.00 18.03 -11.83
CA VAL A 397 19.29 16.80 -11.52
C VAL A 397 19.27 15.85 -12.72
N THR A 398 19.73 14.60 -12.52
CA THR A 398 19.77 13.56 -13.55
C THR A 398 18.76 12.44 -13.29
N LYS A 399 18.25 11.85 -14.37
CA LYS A 399 17.28 10.73 -14.29
C LYS A 399 17.94 9.40 -13.90
N THR A 400 19.20 9.21 -14.27
CA THR A 400 19.92 7.94 -14.13
C THR A 400 21.23 8.15 -13.37
N VAL A 401 21.61 7.15 -12.57
CA VAL A 401 22.90 7.12 -11.88
C VAL A 401 24.00 6.69 -12.87
N THR A 402 24.97 7.57 -13.10
CA THR A 402 26.11 7.39 -14.02
C THR A 402 27.42 7.54 -13.26
N LEU A 403 28.55 7.24 -13.91
CA LEU A 403 29.89 7.45 -13.32
C LEU A 403 30.17 8.92 -12.96
N SER A 404 29.45 9.84 -13.59
CA SER A 404 29.54 11.28 -13.33
C SER A 404 28.52 11.79 -12.31
N THR A 405 27.71 10.92 -11.71
CA THR A 405 26.79 11.32 -10.63
C THR A 405 27.58 11.54 -9.35
N ASP A 406 27.47 12.73 -8.77
CA ASP A 406 28.15 13.08 -7.52
C ASP A 406 27.33 12.64 -6.30
N ILE A 407 26.00 12.77 -6.37
CA ILE A 407 25.12 12.56 -5.22
C ILE A 407 23.86 11.82 -5.66
N LEU A 408 23.47 10.78 -4.92
CA LEU A 408 22.17 10.13 -5.01
C LEU A 408 21.39 10.42 -3.73
N ILE A 409 20.25 11.11 -3.82
CA ILE A 409 19.37 11.38 -2.68
C ILE A 409 18.21 10.36 -2.67
N VAL A 410 17.96 9.80 -1.51
CA VAL A 410 17.06 8.67 -1.28
C VAL A 410 15.90 9.11 -0.37
N GLY A 411 14.71 9.26 -0.96
CA GLY A 411 13.45 9.49 -0.26
C GLY A 411 13.01 8.29 0.59
N ALA A 412 12.46 8.55 1.78
CA ALA A 412 12.10 7.52 2.76
C ALA A 412 10.58 7.30 2.94
N GLU A 413 9.73 8.04 2.21
CA GLU A 413 8.28 7.99 2.40
C GLU A 413 7.62 6.75 1.76
N GLY A 414 6.61 6.19 2.44
CA GLY A 414 5.62 5.31 1.83
C GLY A 414 6.02 3.84 1.64
N ASP A 415 7.25 3.45 1.95
CA ASP A 415 7.63 2.04 1.95
C ASP A 415 8.50 1.71 3.18
N PRO A 416 7.92 1.04 4.20
CA PRO A 416 8.66 0.56 5.36
C PRO A 416 9.93 -0.20 4.95
N LYS A 417 9.95 -0.85 3.78
CA LYS A 417 11.12 -1.55 3.27
C LYS A 417 12.35 -0.65 3.07
N TRP A 418 12.20 0.66 2.87
CA TRP A 418 13.34 1.59 2.74
C TRP A 418 13.95 1.91 4.11
N SER A 419 13.12 1.94 5.17
CA SER A 419 13.62 2.01 6.55
C SER A 419 14.35 0.73 7.00
N TYR A 420 14.16 -0.38 6.26
CA TYR A 420 14.88 -1.66 6.42
C TYR A 420 15.88 -1.92 5.29
N GLY A 421 16.25 -0.89 4.51
CA GLY A 421 17.41 -0.98 3.62
C GLY A 421 17.15 -1.55 2.21
N ASN A 422 15.89 -1.67 1.82
CA ASN A 422 15.53 -2.35 0.59
C ASN A 422 15.53 -1.44 -0.65
N TYR A 423 16.69 -0.85 -0.94
CA TYR A 423 16.83 0.19 -1.94
C TYR A 423 16.84 -0.33 -3.38
N GLY A 424 16.18 0.41 -4.28
CA GLY A 424 16.00 0.04 -5.69
C GLY A 424 17.26 0.13 -6.58
N GLY A 425 17.09 -0.10 -7.88
CA GLY A 425 18.21 -0.23 -8.83
C GLY A 425 19.18 0.96 -8.90
N LYS A 426 18.72 2.19 -8.60
CA LYS A 426 19.58 3.37 -8.54
C LYS A 426 20.59 3.32 -7.39
N VAL A 427 20.16 2.88 -6.20
CA VAL A 427 21.07 2.73 -5.04
C VAL A 427 22.06 1.61 -5.30
N LYS A 428 21.61 0.47 -5.85
CA LYS A 428 22.51 -0.59 -6.31
C LYS A 428 23.58 -0.05 -7.26
N ARG A 429 23.17 0.72 -8.28
CA ARG A 429 24.10 1.31 -9.23
C ARG A 429 25.10 2.27 -8.57
N ALA A 430 24.65 3.07 -7.61
CA ALA A 430 25.54 3.96 -6.85
C ALA A 430 26.58 3.18 -6.04
N MET A 431 26.18 2.10 -5.36
CA MET A 431 27.10 1.22 -4.63
C MET A 431 28.15 0.58 -5.54
N GLU A 432 27.75 0.08 -6.72
CA GLU A 432 28.68 -0.46 -7.72
C GLU A 432 29.72 0.58 -8.18
N ILE A 433 29.30 1.85 -8.27
CA ILE A 433 30.18 2.97 -8.64
C ILE A 433 31.15 3.30 -7.51
N GLN A 434 30.69 3.33 -6.25
CA GLN A 434 31.54 3.47 -5.06
C GLN A 434 32.59 2.36 -4.97
N ALA A 435 32.18 1.10 -5.21
CA ALA A 435 33.06 -0.06 -5.18
C ALA A 435 34.21 0.03 -6.20
N LYS A 436 34.01 0.76 -7.30
CA LYS A 436 35.01 1.04 -8.33
C LYS A 436 35.88 2.27 -8.01
N GLY A 437 35.78 2.81 -6.80
CA GLY A 437 36.61 3.93 -6.32
C GLY A 437 36.06 5.33 -6.61
N ASN A 438 34.83 5.47 -7.12
CA ASN A 438 34.23 6.79 -7.30
C ASN A 438 33.66 7.34 -5.98
N SER A 439 33.66 8.66 -5.84
CA SER A 439 33.25 9.39 -4.64
C SER A 439 31.76 9.72 -4.54
N ILE A 440 30.89 9.03 -5.29
CA ILE A 440 29.44 9.27 -5.24
C ILE A 440 28.92 9.13 -3.80
N LYS A 441 28.16 10.11 -3.32
CA LYS A 441 27.51 10.09 -2.00
C LYS A 441 26.08 9.54 -2.11
N ILE A 442 25.64 8.71 -1.16
CA ILE A 442 24.27 8.18 -1.11
C ILE A 442 23.60 8.73 0.15
N VAL A 443 22.80 9.78 -0.01
CA VAL A 443 22.29 10.60 1.09
C VAL A 443 20.81 10.29 1.35
N SER A 444 20.43 10.16 2.62
CA SER A 444 19.02 10.01 3.01
C SER A 444 18.26 11.34 2.88
N GLU A 445 16.95 11.30 2.65
CA GLU A 445 16.11 12.51 2.67
C GLU A 445 16.23 13.29 3.98
N GLU A 446 16.28 12.59 5.11
CA GLU A 446 16.46 13.20 6.42
C GLU A 446 17.77 14.00 6.50
N ASP A 447 18.87 13.43 6.02
CA ASP A 447 20.19 14.10 6.03
C ASP A 447 20.26 15.24 5.01
N TYR A 448 19.58 15.10 3.87
CA TYR A 448 19.44 16.17 2.87
C TYR A 448 18.74 17.42 3.43
N TYR A 449 17.69 17.23 4.24
CA TYR A 449 16.97 18.34 4.85
C TYR A 449 17.62 18.84 6.13
N LYS A 450 18.23 17.98 6.95
CA LYS A 450 19.03 18.40 8.11
C LYS A 450 20.14 19.37 7.75
N SER A 451 20.72 19.28 6.54
CA SER A 451 21.74 20.22 6.11
C SER A 451 21.16 21.58 5.71
N ARG A 452 19.84 21.73 5.56
CA ARG A 452 19.18 22.95 5.08
C ARG A 452 18.37 23.67 6.15
N ASP A 453 17.88 22.93 7.14
CA ASP A 453 17.41 23.46 8.41
C ASP A 453 18.59 24.09 9.19
#